data_AF-A0A286F7L6-F1
#
_entry.id   AF-A0A286F7L6-F1
#
_cell.length_a   1.000
_cell.length_b   1.000
_cell.length_c   1.000
_cell.angle_alpha   90.00
_cell.angle_beta   90.00
_cell.angle_gamma   90.00
#
_symmetry.space_group_name_H-M   'P 1'
#
loop_
_entity.id
_entity.type
_entity.pdbx_description
1 polymer ?
#
loop_
_entity_poly.entity_id
_entity_poly.type
_entity_poly.pdbx_seq_one_letter_code
_entity_poly.pdbx_strand_id
1 'polypeptide(L)'
;MKTLTVAIDLRSFLLGAFALGGLLTLTNFKPAHDGQPDPTVVDTRRFQVVASDRQTIILDTKTGRFILDPFGTTKPKWVVGDFEELQKPGGK
;
A
#
# COMPACT_ATOMS: atom_id res chain seq x y z
N MET A 1 -33.40 -45.07 -14.67
CA MET A 1 -32.65 -44.25 -13.69
C MET A 1 -33.60 -43.86 -12.58
N LYS A 2 -33.24 -44.03 -11.31
CA LYS A 2 -34.12 -43.63 -10.19
C LYS A 2 -33.99 -42.12 -9.96
N THR A 3 -35.10 -41.41 -10.03
CA THR A 3 -35.17 -39.96 -9.76
C THR A 3 -35.04 -39.72 -8.26
N LEU A 4 -34.07 -38.90 -7.85
CA LEU A 4 -33.92 -38.45 -6.47
C LEU A 4 -34.49 -37.04 -6.34
N THR A 5 -35.55 -36.87 -5.58
CA THR A 5 -36.15 -35.55 -5.31
C THR A 5 -35.57 -34.98 -4.03
N VAL A 6 -34.79 -33.92 -4.13
CA VAL A 6 -34.22 -33.20 -2.97
C VAL A 6 -35.03 -31.93 -2.74
N ALA A 7 -35.69 -31.82 -1.60
CA ALA A 7 -36.35 -30.60 -1.16
C ALA A 7 -35.39 -29.81 -0.27
N ILE A 8 -34.97 -28.64 -0.73
CA ILE A 8 -34.13 -27.73 0.05
C ILE A 8 -35.03 -26.63 0.58
N ASP A 9 -35.09 -26.48 1.90
CA ASP A 9 -35.81 -25.36 2.49
C ASP A 9 -35.04 -24.04 2.27
N LEU A 10 -35.79 -22.93 2.21
CA LEU A 10 -35.20 -21.61 1.94
C LEU A 10 -34.16 -21.20 2.99
N ARG A 11 -34.31 -21.64 4.24
CA ARG A 11 -33.36 -21.31 5.32
C ARG A 11 -32.03 -22.03 5.11
N SER A 12 -32.06 -23.31 4.78
CA SER A 12 -30.88 -24.11 4.42
C SER A 12 -30.18 -23.57 3.18
N PHE A 13 -30.94 -23.12 2.18
CA PHE A 13 -30.37 -22.48 0.99
C PHE A 13 -29.63 -21.18 1.36
N LEU A 14 -30.28 -20.30 2.13
CA LEU A 14 -29.68 -19.03 2.56
C LEU A 14 -28.45 -19.25 3.45
N LEU A 15 -28.51 -20.19 4.39
CA LEU A 15 -27.36 -20.56 5.23
C LEU A 15 -26.19 -21.07 4.38
N GLY A 16 -26.45 -21.90 3.37
CA GLY A 16 -25.44 -22.35 2.43
C GLY A 16 -24.83 -21.20 1.62
N ALA A 17 -25.65 -20.27 1.14
CA ALA A 17 -25.19 -19.09 0.42
C ALA A 17 -24.32 -18.16 1.29
N PHE A 18 -24.70 -17.92 2.54
CA PHE A 18 -23.90 -17.13 3.49
C PHE A 18 -22.59 -17.80 3.85
N ALA A 19 -22.60 -19.13 4.05
CA ALA A 19 -21.38 -19.88 4.35
C ALA A 19 -20.38 -19.84 3.18
N LEU A 20 -20.86 -20.04 1.95
CA LEU A 20 -20.03 -19.93 0.74
C LEU A 20 -19.53 -18.50 0.51
N GLY A 21 -20.41 -17.51 0.67
CA GLY A 21 -20.06 -16.10 0.54
C GLY A 21 -19.00 -15.68 1.56
N GLY A 22 -19.16 -16.06 2.83
CA GLY A 22 -18.19 -15.80 3.90
C GLY A 22 -16.86 -16.50 3.67
N LEU A 23 -16.86 -17.73 3.17
CA LEU A 23 -15.62 -18.44 2.84
C LEU A 23 -14.90 -17.75 1.67
N LEU A 24 -15.63 -17.31 0.66
CA LEU A 24 -15.07 -16.57 -0.48
C LEU A 24 -14.52 -15.21 -0.06
N THR A 25 -15.18 -14.47 0.83
CA THR A 25 -14.65 -13.21 1.33
C THR A 25 -13.38 -13.40 2.15
N LEU A 26 -13.30 -14.45 2.99
CA LEU A 26 -12.10 -14.77 3.75
C LEU A 26 -10.93 -15.22 2.87
N THR A 27 -11.19 -16.07 1.88
CA THR A 27 -10.16 -16.56 0.96
C THR A 27 -9.67 -15.49 -0.02
N ASN A 28 -10.54 -14.54 -0.38
CA ASN A 28 -10.19 -13.41 -1.24
C ASN A 28 -9.89 -12.14 -0.43
N PHE A 29 -9.78 -12.24 0.89
CA PHE A 29 -9.43 -11.12 1.73
C PHE A 29 -7.99 -10.71 1.44
N LYS A 30 -7.84 -9.62 0.67
CA LYS A 30 -6.58 -8.90 0.58
C LYS A 30 -6.60 -7.85 1.69
N PRO A 31 -5.76 -7.95 2.73
CA PRO A 31 -5.62 -6.85 3.67
C PRO A 31 -5.28 -5.60 2.86
N ALA A 32 -5.96 -4.49 3.15
CA ALA A 32 -5.58 -3.19 2.62
C ALA A 32 -4.12 -2.97 3.01
N HIS A 33 -3.23 -3.07 2.03
CA HIS A 33 -1.80 -3.04 2.25
C HIS A 33 -1.36 -1.58 2.41
N ASP A 34 -1.68 -1.01 3.58
CA ASP A 34 -1.05 0.19 4.14
C ASP A 34 -0.09 -0.18 5.29
N GLY A 35 0.41 -1.42 5.26
CA GLY A 35 1.58 -1.80 6.05
C GLY A 35 2.84 -1.36 5.31
N GLN A 36 3.65 -0.55 5.97
CA GLN A 36 4.99 -0.16 5.55
C GLN A 36 5.71 -1.33 4.84
N PRO A 37 6.32 -1.13 3.66
CA PRO A 37 7.02 -2.20 2.93
C PRO A 37 8.02 -2.89 3.85
N ASP A 38 8.13 -4.21 3.68
CA ASP A 38 9.16 -5.02 4.32
C ASP A 38 10.55 -4.39 4.06
N PRO A 39 11.30 -3.97 5.10
CA PRO A 39 12.60 -3.34 4.93
C PRO A 39 13.64 -4.25 4.25
N THR A 40 13.36 -5.56 4.12
CA THR A 40 14.23 -6.52 3.42
C THR A 40 13.95 -6.61 1.92
N VAL A 41 12.80 -6.14 1.44
CA VAL A 41 12.45 -6.09 0.02
C VAL A 41 12.70 -4.67 -0.48
N VAL A 42 13.93 -4.41 -0.92
CA VAL A 42 14.26 -3.16 -1.61
C VAL A 42 13.60 -3.20 -2.99
N ASP A 43 12.36 -2.72 -3.09
CA ASP A 43 11.74 -2.44 -4.38
C ASP A 43 12.46 -1.22 -4.99
N THR A 44 13.53 -1.48 -5.73
CA THR A 44 14.39 -0.45 -6.33
C THR A 44 13.65 0.44 -7.33
N ARG A 45 12.44 0.05 -7.78
CA ARG A 45 11.58 0.86 -8.67
C ARG A 45 10.80 1.95 -7.92
N ARG A 46 10.78 1.91 -6.59
CA ARG A 46 10.04 2.84 -5.74
C ARG A 46 10.82 4.11 -5.40
N PHE A 47 12.15 4.07 -5.51
CA PHE A 47 13.00 5.18 -5.12
C PHE A 47 13.63 5.82 -6.35
N GLN A 48 13.37 7.11 -6.55
CA GLN A 48 14.05 7.90 -7.56
C GLN A 48 15.11 8.77 -6.90
N VAL A 49 16.35 8.68 -7.40
CA VAL A 49 17.44 9.55 -6.96
C VAL A 49 17.59 10.67 -7.98
N VAL A 50 17.51 11.92 -7.52
CA VAL A 50 17.79 13.11 -8.32
C VAL A 50 19.00 13.79 -7.70
N ALA A 51 20.14 13.70 -8.38
CA ALA A 51 21.38 14.33 -7.96
C ALA A 51 21.67 15.57 -8.81
N SER A 52 22.08 16.64 -8.15
CA SER A 52 22.57 17.89 -8.75
C SER A 52 23.83 18.34 -7.99
N ASP A 53 24.63 19.21 -8.61
CA ASP A 53 25.86 19.76 -8.01
C ASP A 53 25.63 20.41 -6.64
N ARG A 54 24.40 20.83 -6.33
CA ARG A 54 24.03 21.48 -5.06
C ARG A 54 23.42 20.55 -4.02
N GLN A 55 22.77 19.46 -4.44
CA GLN A 55 21.99 18.61 -3.54
C GLN A 55 21.68 17.25 -4.15
N THR A 56 21.51 16.24 -3.30
CA THR A 56 20.95 14.94 -3.68
C THR A 56 19.61 14.73 -2.98
N ILE A 57 18.61 14.32 -3.77
CA ILE A 57 17.25 14.02 -3.30
C ILE A 57 16.96 12.55 -3.57
N ILE A 58 16.43 11.84 -2.57
CA ILE A 58 15.87 10.49 -2.74
C ILE A 58 14.37 10.58 -2.51
N LEU A 59 13.57 10.27 -3.53
CA LEU A 59 12.11 10.35 -3.51
C LEU A 59 11.50 8.94 -3.48
N ASP A 60 10.61 8.68 -2.52
CA ASP A 60 9.69 7.54 -2.55
C ASP A 60 8.46 7.89 -3.39
N THR A 61 8.44 7.40 -4.63
CA THR A 61 7.37 7.71 -5.60
C THR A 61 6.01 7.13 -5.22
N LYS A 62 5.95 6.19 -4.26
CA LYS A 62 4.70 5.60 -3.78
C LYS A 62 4.05 6.45 -2.68
N THR A 63 4.85 7.03 -1.79
CA THR A 63 4.34 7.74 -0.60
C THR A 63 4.50 9.25 -0.67
N GLY A 64 5.24 9.78 -1.64
CA GLY A 64 5.58 11.21 -1.69
C GLY A 64 6.58 11.63 -0.61
N ARG A 65 7.08 10.69 0.21
CA ARG A 65 8.14 10.96 1.18
C ARG A 65 9.45 11.15 0.45
N PHE A 66 10.27 12.08 0.92
CA PHE A 66 11.60 12.28 0.37
C PHE A 66 12.64 12.47 1.46
N ILE A 67 13.88 12.29 1.05
CA ILE A 67 15.07 12.56 1.83
C ILE A 67 15.87 13.60 1.08
N LEU A 68 16.28 14.65 1.79
CA LEU A 68 17.30 15.59 1.33
C LEU A 68 18.60 15.35 2.08
N ASP A 69 19.72 15.43 1.38
CA ASP A 69 21.01 15.78 1.97
C ASP A 69 21.28 17.27 1.69
N PRO A 70 20.94 18.16 2.63
CA PRO A 70 20.91 19.61 2.41
C PRO A 70 22.31 20.24 2.29
N PHE A 71 23.37 19.50 2.62
CA PHE A 71 24.73 20.00 2.53
C PHE A 71 25.63 18.83 2.12
N GLY A 72 26.44 18.98 1.07
CA GLY A 72 27.50 18.03 0.67
C GLY A 72 28.63 17.90 1.70
N THR A 73 28.30 18.04 2.99
CA THR A 73 29.15 17.82 4.15
C THR A 73 29.43 16.35 4.33
N THR A 74 30.58 16.04 4.93
CA THR A 74 31.06 14.69 5.27
C THR A 74 30.11 13.83 6.11
N LYS A 75 29.00 14.40 6.59
CA LYS A 75 27.93 13.68 7.30
C LYS A 75 26.58 14.06 6.69
N PRO A 76 25.93 13.16 5.95
CA PRO A 76 24.63 13.45 5.35
C PRO A 76 23.61 13.76 6.44
N LYS A 77 22.91 14.90 6.31
CA LYS A 77 21.87 15.30 7.26
C LYS A 77 20.50 15.02 6.66
N TRP A 78 19.93 13.88 7.02
CA TRP A 78 18.63 13.43 6.53
C TRP A 78 17.51 14.38 6.99
N VAL A 79 16.90 15.11 6.03
CA VAL A 79 15.62 15.82 6.26
C VAL A 79 14.52 15.00 5.60
N VAL A 80 13.61 14.49 6.42
CA VAL A 80 12.44 13.73 5.98
C VAL A 80 11.25 14.68 5.93
N GLY A 81 10.55 14.70 4.80
CA GLY A 81 9.32 15.48 4.65
C GLY A 81 8.28 14.75 3.81
N ASP A 82 7.04 15.21 3.93
CA ASP A 82 5.95 14.84 3.05
C ASP A 82 5.83 15.89 1.94
N PHE A 83 5.86 15.46 0.68
CA PHE A 83 5.75 16.35 -0.47
C PHE A 83 4.43 17.13 -0.47
N GLU A 84 3.33 16.49 -0.08
CA GLU A 84 1.99 17.09 -0.08
C GLU A 84 1.87 18.19 0.99
N GLU A 85 2.61 18.08 2.09
CA GLU A 85 2.64 19.12 3.12
C GLU A 85 3.45 20.35 2.70
N LEU A 86 4.55 20.13 1.97
CA LEU A 86 5.42 21.20 1.48
C LEU A 86 4.87 21.92 0.25
N GLN A 87 4.03 21.26 -0.55
CA GLN A 87 3.41 21.87 -1.72
C GLN A 87 2.16 22.70 -1.38
N LYS A 88 1.68 22.68 -0.11
CA LYS A 88 0.57 23.55 0.29
C LYS A 88 0.96 25.00 0.01
N PRO A 89 0.24 25.70 -0.89
CA PRO A 89 0.49 27.12 -1.12
C PRO A 89 0.31 27.80 0.22
N GLY A 90 1.39 28.39 0.75
CA GLY A 90 1.32 29.16 1.98
C GLY A 90 0.18 30.15 1.85
N GLY A 91 -0.86 29.97 2.67
CA GLY A 91 -1.95 30.93 2.78
C GLY A 91 -1.33 32.28 3.10
N LYS A 92 -1.41 33.20 2.15
CA LYS A 92 -1.14 34.61 2.40
C LYS A 92 -2.26 35.19 3.26
#